data_AF-A0AAV7YQE6-F1
#
_entry.id   AF-A0AAV7YQE6-F1
#
_cell.length_a   1.000
_cell.length_b   1.000
_cell.length_c   1.000
_cell.angle_alpha   90.00
_cell.angle_beta   90.00
_cell.angle_gamma   90.00
#
_symmetry.space_group_name_H-M   'P 1'
#
loop_
_entity.id
_entity.type
_entity.pdbx_description
1 polymer ?
#
loop_
_entity_poly.entity_id
_entity_poly.type
_entity_poly.pdbx_seq_one_letter_code
_entity_poly.pdbx_strand_id
1 'polypeptide(L)'
;MTFEISLQEDELSQILKENVNEQMIEVLSSPKSLPYFRDFLASVYCVESLCFYEEVTKYMSMEEHNQSPVEHKTKRILFRAAKYLVDKYILPNSPFEIDIDTKLRESIRKSIDRPTKSTFNIALAKVLSDINRNLFEKFKDSEFCSEMLKSTRNDQLGIIGKSEREKKYREGEISINTKRDGTQLNFRQFRGNSREANIVVSSLLTTLLELIKVHITSKKELDIDLCAGSVSFRKFTLKTSELQKVYISEMEENERLSFFLNLYHLLLLHMTLLHGPPRNKQVYYTTLKYIVGGLQFTLDDIRYGILKNNSKKSKNYFSNNDPRIEFVTKFNPRIQFVISDLSSSSPPIQVFNPTTINKQLKQGALDLCAEAEFHPISGRSSKKRFQLFLPKHLTPYIKDFGENDHRIIEFLLQYFPKETKSAVLFSLKKNHKIDIVFHSVSQLKNMVKILKNQTQIEHSKFF
;
A
#
# COMPACT_ATOMS: atom_id res chain seq x y z
N MET A 1 8.30 -5.64 -51.70
CA MET A 1 7.63 -6.67 -50.90
C MET A 1 7.65 -6.23 -49.45
N THR A 2 6.66 -5.42 -49.09
CA THR A 2 6.36 -4.99 -47.72
C THR A 2 5.72 -6.17 -46.99
N PHE A 3 6.39 -6.70 -45.98
CA PHE A 3 5.80 -7.67 -45.06
C PHE A 3 4.87 -6.92 -44.11
N GLU A 4 3.56 -6.97 -44.38
CA GLU A 4 2.54 -6.68 -43.39
C GLU A 4 2.57 -7.81 -42.35
N ILE A 5 3.06 -7.50 -41.16
CA ILE A 5 2.88 -8.35 -39.98
C ILE A 5 1.47 -8.06 -39.48
N SER A 6 0.52 -8.96 -39.76
CA SER A 6 -0.79 -8.95 -39.11
C SER A 6 -0.59 -9.16 -37.60
N LEU A 7 -0.78 -8.12 -36.81
CA LEU A 7 -0.90 -8.21 -35.36
C LEU A 7 -2.14 -9.07 -35.05
N GLN A 8 -1.95 -10.31 -34.60
CA GLN A 8 -3.04 -11.09 -34.01
C GLN A 8 -3.51 -10.35 -32.75
N GLU A 9 -4.79 -9.98 -32.72
CA GLU A 9 -5.42 -9.43 -31.53
C GLU A 9 -5.43 -10.48 -30.40
N ASP A 10 -5.15 -10.05 -29.17
CA ASP A 10 -5.22 -10.89 -27.97
C ASP A 10 -6.68 -11.35 -27.75
N GLU A 11 -6.91 -12.64 -27.47
CA GLU A 11 -8.27 -13.23 -27.26
C GLU A 11 -9.09 -12.43 -26.25
N LEU A 12 -8.46 -11.90 -25.20
CA LEU A 12 -9.14 -11.06 -24.21
C LEU A 12 -9.64 -9.74 -24.82
N SER A 13 -8.86 -9.14 -25.72
CA SER A 13 -9.24 -7.90 -26.42
C SER A 13 -10.45 -8.11 -27.31
N GLN A 14 -10.53 -9.27 -27.97
CA GLN A 14 -11.70 -9.63 -28.77
C GLN A 14 -12.96 -9.80 -27.89
N ILE A 15 -12.87 -10.53 -26.79
CA ILE A 15 -13.99 -10.72 -25.85
C ILE A 15 -14.51 -9.39 -25.30
N LEU A 16 -13.60 -8.47 -24.95
CA LEU A 16 -13.97 -7.14 -24.47
C LEU A 16 -14.71 -6.33 -25.54
N LYS A 17 -14.18 -6.25 -26.76
CA LYS A 17 -14.80 -5.51 -27.87
C LYS A 17 -16.20 -6.02 -28.23
N GLU A 18 -16.43 -7.33 -28.13
CA GLU A 18 -17.71 -7.94 -28.50
C GLU A 18 -18.79 -7.81 -27.42
N ASN A 19 -18.42 -7.67 -26.14
CA ASN A 19 -19.36 -7.76 -25.02
C ASN A 19 -19.53 -6.45 -24.22
N VAL A 20 -18.62 -5.49 -24.42
CA VAL A 20 -18.50 -4.29 -23.59
C VAL A 20 -18.40 -3.05 -24.46
N ASN A 21 -19.05 -1.94 -24.06
CA ASN A 21 -18.89 -0.66 -24.77
C ASN A 21 -17.56 0.04 -24.43
N GLU A 22 -17.11 0.98 -25.27
CA GLU A 22 -15.83 1.67 -25.09
C GLU A 22 -15.70 2.36 -23.72
N GLN A 23 -16.78 2.94 -23.22
CA GLN A 23 -16.80 3.62 -21.91
C GLN A 23 -16.56 2.64 -20.76
N MET A 24 -17.12 1.43 -20.83
CA MET A 24 -16.90 0.41 -19.81
C MET A 24 -15.51 -0.21 -19.93
N ILE A 25 -14.97 -0.36 -21.14
CA ILE A 25 -13.56 -0.77 -21.33
C ILE A 25 -12.61 0.22 -20.66
N GLU A 26 -12.85 1.52 -20.83
CA GLU A 26 -12.07 2.58 -20.18
C GLU A 26 -12.15 2.48 -18.64
N VAL A 27 -13.36 2.28 -18.11
CA VAL A 27 -13.58 2.12 -16.66
C VAL A 27 -12.88 0.88 -16.11
N LEU A 28 -12.92 -0.24 -16.84
CA LEU A 28 -12.29 -1.50 -16.44
C LEU A 28 -10.75 -1.47 -16.54
N SER A 29 -10.21 -0.68 -17.48
CA SER A 29 -8.76 -0.61 -17.74
C SER A 29 -8.04 0.40 -16.85
N SER A 30 -8.76 1.42 -16.37
CA SER A 30 -8.16 2.48 -15.57
C SER A 30 -8.13 2.12 -14.07
N PRO A 31 -6.94 2.12 -13.42
CA PRO A 31 -6.81 1.83 -12.00
C PRO A 31 -7.45 2.90 -11.11
N LYS A 32 -7.78 4.08 -11.67
CA LYS A 32 -8.45 5.17 -10.96
C LYS A 32 -9.98 5.05 -10.96
N SER A 33 -10.57 4.60 -12.07
CA SER A 33 -12.02 4.42 -12.21
C SER A 33 -12.50 3.10 -11.62
N LEU A 34 -11.68 2.04 -11.75
CA LEU A 34 -12.02 0.69 -11.33
C LEU A 34 -12.46 0.58 -9.84
N PRO A 35 -11.86 1.31 -8.87
CA PRO A 35 -12.35 1.32 -7.49
C PRO A 35 -13.78 1.82 -7.35
N TYR A 36 -14.17 2.91 -8.03
CA TYR A 36 -15.54 3.44 -7.98
C TYR A 36 -16.53 2.45 -8.60
N PHE A 37 -16.16 1.80 -9.69
CA PHE A 37 -16.99 0.78 -10.32
C PHE A 37 -17.11 -0.48 -9.46
N ARG A 38 -16.02 -0.90 -8.80
CA ARG A 38 -16.03 -2.00 -7.84
C ARG A 38 -16.92 -1.68 -6.64
N ASP A 39 -16.85 -0.47 -6.08
CA ASP A 39 -17.65 -0.03 -4.95
C ASP A 39 -19.14 0.05 -5.34
N PHE A 40 -19.45 0.53 -6.55
CA PHE A 40 -20.79 0.45 -7.11
C PHE A 40 -21.30 -1.00 -7.20
N LEU A 41 -20.53 -1.91 -7.80
CA LEU A 41 -20.92 -3.32 -7.91
C LEU A 41 -21.09 -3.98 -6.54
N ALA A 42 -20.28 -3.62 -5.56
CA ALA A 42 -20.45 -4.07 -4.17
C ALA A 42 -21.75 -3.52 -3.55
N SER A 43 -22.13 -2.28 -3.84
CA SER A 43 -23.37 -1.67 -3.35
C SER A 43 -24.64 -2.31 -3.93
N VAL A 44 -24.55 -2.89 -5.14
CA VAL A 44 -25.65 -3.62 -5.78
C VAL A 44 -25.52 -5.15 -5.64
N TYR A 45 -24.62 -5.62 -4.78
CA TYR A 45 -24.38 -7.04 -4.51
C TYR A 45 -23.99 -7.87 -5.75
N CYS A 46 -23.21 -7.30 -6.67
CA CYS A 46 -22.74 -7.95 -7.90
C CYS A 46 -21.20 -7.88 -8.07
N VAL A 47 -20.45 -7.71 -6.98
CA VAL A 47 -18.98 -7.52 -7.04
C VAL A 47 -18.24 -8.77 -7.52
N GLU A 48 -18.81 -9.95 -7.30
CA GLU A 48 -18.29 -11.24 -7.74
C GLU A 48 -18.06 -11.31 -9.26
N SER A 49 -18.91 -10.64 -10.03
CA SER A 49 -18.80 -10.55 -11.49
C SER A 49 -17.51 -9.85 -11.93
N LEU A 50 -17.13 -8.76 -11.24
CA LEU A 50 -15.87 -8.06 -11.51
C LEU A 50 -14.65 -8.84 -11.01
N CYS A 51 -14.76 -9.46 -9.84
CA CYS A 51 -13.69 -10.30 -9.30
C CYS A 51 -13.41 -11.49 -10.23
N PHE A 52 -14.45 -12.11 -10.79
CA PHE A 52 -14.31 -13.19 -11.77
C PHE A 52 -13.56 -12.71 -13.01
N TYR A 53 -13.94 -11.56 -13.57
CA TYR A 53 -13.22 -10.94 -14.70
C TYR A 53 -11.72 -10.76 -14.39
N GLU A 54 -11.36 -10.14 -13.27
CA GLU A 54 -9.96 -9.88 -12.91
C GLU A 54 -9.11 -11.14 -12.68
N GLU A 55 -9.73 -12.24 -12.23
CA GLU A 55 -9.01 -13.50 -12.01
C GLU A 55 -8.91 -14.34 -13.28
N VAL A 56 -9.93 -14.31 -14.15
CA VAL A 56 -9.87 -14.95 -15.46
C VAL A 56 -8.88 -14.25 -16.39
N THR A 57 -8.79 -12.91 -16.37
CA THR A 57 -7.77 -12.20 -17.16
C THR A 57 -6.35 -12.59 -16.75
N LYS A 58 -6.10 -12.75 -15.43
CA LYS A 58 -4.83 -13.29 -14.91
C LYS A 58 -4.60 -14.73 -15.38
N TYR A 59 -5.63 -15.57 -15.36
CA TYR A 59 -5.56 -16.94 -15.85
C TYR A 59 -5.17 -17.03 -17.34
N MET A 60 -5.75 -16.19 -18.20
CA MET A 60 -5.41 -16.12 -19.63
C MET A 60 -3.96 -15.69 -19.88
N SER A 61 -3.41 -14.81 -19.01
CA SER A 61 -2.04 -14.30 -19.10
C SER A 61 -0.93 -15.28 -18.68
N MET A 62 -1.25 -16.47 -18.17
CA MET A 62 -0.23 -17.43 -17.71
C MET A 62 0.61 -17.96 -18.89
N GLU A 63 1.95 -18.00 -18.77
CA GLU A 63 2.83 -18.42 -19.87
C GLU A 63 2.70 -19.93 -20.19
N GLU A 64 2.61 -20.28 -21.48
CA GLU A 64 2.74 -21.66 -21.99
C GLU A 64 4.13 -21.83 -22.62
N HIS A 65 5.01 -22.60 -21.96
CA HIS A 65 6.27 -22.99 -22.58
C HIS A 65 6.09 -24.30 -23.34
N ASN A 66 6.04 -24.22 -24.68
CA ASN A 66 5.77 -25.36 -25.56
C ASN A 66 7.00 -26.20 -25.92
N GLN A 67 8.13 -26.04 -25.24
CA GLN A 67 9.33 -26.86 -25.45
C GLN A 67 10.05 -27.05 -24.10
N SER A 68 10.40 -28.30 -23.75
CA SER A 68 11.25 -28.73 -22.58
C SER A 68 10.48 -29.25 -21.33
N PRO A 69 11.15 -30.01 -20.39
CA PRO A 69 10.54 -30.73 -19.25
C PRO A 69 9.71 -29.90 -18.25
N VAL A 70 9.60 -28.60 -18.47
CA VAL A 70 8.79 -27.63 -17.70
C VAL A 70 7.29 -27.74 -18.05
N GLU A 71 6.95 -28.37 -19.18
CA GLU A 71 5.56 -28.51 -19.67
C GLU A 71 4.60 -29.14 -18.64
N HIS A 72 5.01 -30.24 -17.99
CA HIS A 72 4.20 -30.90 -16.97
C HIS A 72 3.95 -30.04 -15.73
N LYS A 73 4.92 -29.19 -15.37
CA LYS A 73 4.79 -28.26 -14.23
C LYS A 73 3.83 -27.12 -14.57
N THR A 74 3.92 -26.58 -15.78
CA THR A 74 3.07 -25.49 -16.28
C THR A 74 1.62 -25.96 -16.43
N LYS A 75 1.38 -27.14 -17.03
CA LYS A 75 0.05 -27.76 -17.11
C LYS A 75 -0.57 -28.00 -15.73
N ARG A 76 0.23 -28.40 -14.74
CA ARG A 76 -0.23 -28.59 -13.36
C ARG A 76 -0.58 -27.28 -12.65
N ILE A 77 0.11 -26.18 -12.96
CA ILE A 77 -0.22 -24.84 -12.44
C ILE A 77 -1.52 -24.34 -13.05
N LEU A 78 -1.65 -24.43 -14.38
CA LEU A 78 -2.87 -24.05 -15.10
C LEU A 78 -4.09 -24.84 -14.60
N PHE A 79 -3.93 -26.16 -14.39
CA PHE A 79 -4.97 -27.01 -13.82
C PHE A 79 -5.42 -26.56 -12.43
N ARG A 80 -4.46 -26.24 -11.54
CA ARG A 80 -4.77 -25.75 -10.18
C ARG A 80 -5.48 -24.41 -10.21
N ALA A 81 -5.05 -23.49 -11.07
CA ALA A 81 -5.68 -22.18 -11.22
C ALA A 81 -7.11 -22.32 -11.76
N ALA A 82 -7.33 -23.17 -12.77
CA ALA A 82 -8.66 -23.43 -13.30
C ALA A 82 -9.57 -24.06 -12.24
N LYS A 83 -9.08 -25.05 -11.48
CA LYS A 83 -9.85 -25.68 -10.39
C LYS A 83 -10.24 -24.66 -9.31
N TYR A 84 -9.31 -23.79 -8.93
CA TYR A 84 -9.60 -22.70 -7.99
C TYR A 84 -10.72 -21.78 -8.48
N LEU A 85 -10.68 -21.38 -9.75
CA LEU A 85 -11.73 -20.54 -10.35
C LEU A 85 -13.09 -21.26 -10.37
N VAL A 86 -13.11 -22.57 -10.68
CA VAL A 86 -14.33 -23.38 -10.63
C VAL A 86 -14.92 -23.44 -9.22
N ASP A 87 -14.09 -23.77 -8.22
CA ASP A 87 -14.52 -23.91 -6.82
C ASP A 87 -15.02 -22.57 -6.24
N LYS A 88 -14.46 -21.46 -6.70
CA LYS A 88 -14.76 -20.12 -6.19
C LYS A 88 -15.94 -19.41 -6.87
N TYR A 89 -16.15 -19.64 -8.18
CA TYR A 89 -17.12 -18.88 -8.96
C TYR A 89 -18.17 -19.72 -9.71
N ILE A 90 -17.87 -20.97 -10.05
CA ILE A 90 -18.70 -21.74 -11.01
C ILE A 90 -19.64 -22.72 -10.32
N LEU A 91 -19.21 -23.36 -9.23
CA LEU A 91 -20.03 -24.40 -8.58
C LEU A 91 -21.24 -23.79 -7.86
N PRO A 92 -22.35 -24.54 -7.75
CA PRO A 92 -23.48 -24.11 -6.94
C PRO A 92 -23.06 -23.93 -5.49
N ASN A 93 -23.48 -22.82 -4.86
CA ASN A 93 -23.08 -22.39 -3.51
C ASN A 93 -21.60 -22.01 -3.37
N SER A 94 -20.92 -21.74 -4.48
CA SER A 94 -19.60 -21.12 -4.44
C SER A 94 -19.68 -19.77 -3.72
N PRO A 95 -18.63 -19.38 -2.96
CA PRO A 95 -18.65 -18.15 -2.15
C PRO A 95 -18.79 -16.87 -3.00
N PHE A 96 -18.44 -16.94 -4.29
CA PHE A 96 -18.58 -15.88 -5.27
C PHE A 96 -19.25 -16.43 -6.53
N GLU A 97 -20.29 -17.26 -6.37
CA GLU A 97 -21.00 -17.86 -7.51
C GLU A 97 -21.47 -16.79 -8.51
N ILE A 98 -21.09 -16.95 -9.78
CA ILE A 98 -21.52 -16.06 -10.87
C ILE A 98 -22.84 -16.55 -11.49
N ASP A 99 -23.66 -15.60 -11.96
CA ASP A 99 -24.92 -15.90 -12.63
C ASP A 99 -24.68 -16.42 -14.06
N ILE A 100 -24.61 -17.74 -14.19
CA ILE A 100 -24.50 -18.45 -15.48
C ILE A 100 -25.50 -19.61 -15.55
N ASP A 101 -25.94 -19.92 -16.77
CA ASP A 101 -26.90 -20.99 -16.98
C ASP A 101 -26.31 -22.38 -16.68
N THR A 102 -27.19 -23.34 -16.37
CA THR A 102 -26.80 -24.71 -15.99
C THR A 102 -25.99 -25.41 -17.08
N LYS A 103 -26.28 -25.16 -18.37
CA LYS A 103 -25.57 -25.82 -19.48
C LYS A 103 -24.14 -25.31 -19.58
N LEU A 104 -23.92 -24.01 -19.47
CA LEU A 104 -22.60 -23.40 -19.46
C LEU A 104 -21.78 -23.87 -18.25
N ARG A 105 -22.41 -23.89 -17.07
CA ARG A 105 -21.79 -24.39 -15.84
C ARG A 105 -21.32 -25.84 -15.99
N GLU A 106 -22.16 -26.71 -16.53
CA GLU A 106 -21.80 -28.11 -16.80
C GLU A 106 -20.69 -28.25 -17.85
N SER A 107 -20.70 -27.43 -18.89
CA SER A 107 -19.66 -27.42 -19.92
C SER A 107 -18.29 -27.10 -19.33
N ILE A 108 -18.21 -26.06 -18.49
CA ILE A 108 -16.97 -25.69 -17.80
C ILE A 108 -16.50 -26.81 -16.88
N ARG A 109 -17.42 -27.41 -16.12
CA ARG A 109 -17.10 -28.56 -15.24
C ARG A 109 -16.54 -29.75 -16.01
N LYS A 110 -17.05 -30.06 -17.20
CA LYS A 110 -16.52 -31.14 -18.05
C LYS A 110 -15.15 -30.81 -18.63
N SER A 111 -14.87 -29.53 -18.90
CA SER A 111 -13.57 -29.10 -19.46
C SER A 111 -12.44 -29.02 -18.44
N ILE A 112 -12.74 -29.12 -17.13
CA ILE A 112 -11.75 -28.90 -16.07
C ILE A 112 -10.69 -30.00 -15.96
N ASP A 113 -10.97 -31.20 -16.49
CA ASP A 113 -10.02 -32.32 -16.53
C ASP A 113 -8.81 -32.02 -17.42
N ARG A 114 -9.00 -31.15 -18.44
CA ARG A 114 -7.96 -30.68 -19.36
C ARG A 114 -8.19 -29.20 -19.69
N PRO A 115 -7.93 -28.29 -18.73
CA PRO A 115 -8.26 -26.88 -18.90
C PRO A 115 -7.26 -26.20 -19.83
N THR A 116 -7.76 -25.32 -20.68
CA THR A 116 -7.00 -24.44 -21.58
C THR A 116 -7.19 -22.98 -21.17
N LYS A 117 -6.38 -22.06 -21.69
CA LYS A 117 -6.58 -20.61 -21.44
C LYS A 117 -7.99 -20.11 -21.79
N SER A 118 -8.61 -20.76 -22.78
CA SER A 118 -9.97 -20.45 -23.24
C SER A 118 -11.11 -21.05 -22.39
N THR A 119 -10.80 -21.84 -21.36
CA THR A 119 -11.79 -22.59 -20.54
C THR A 119 -12.95 -21.72 -20.05
N PHE A 120 -12.68 -20.45 -19.74
CA PHE A 120 -13.65 -19.54 -19.15
C PHE A 120 -14.16 -18.47 -20.13
N ASN A 121 -13.74 -18.47 -21.41
CA ASN A 121 -14.03 -17.37 -22.35
C ASN A 121 -15.54 -17.13 -22.50
N ILE A 122 -16.33 -18.20 -22.60
CA ILE A 122 -17.80 -18.09 -22.75
C ILE A 122 -18.44 -17.53 -21.48
N ALA A 123 -18.02 -17.97 -20.29
CA ALA A 123 -18.49 -17.41 -19.03
C ALA A 123 -18.07 -15.96 -18.84
N LEU A 124 -16.84 -15.63 -19.20
CA LEU A 124 -16.32 -14.26 -19.16
C LEU A 124 -17.14 -13.34 -20.06
N ALA A 125 -17.41 -13.75 -21.30
CA ALA A 125 -18.25 -13.01 -22.24
C ALA A 125 -19.67 -12.79 -21.69
N LYS A 126 -20.28 -13.83 -21.11
CA LYS A 126 -21.60 -13.74 -20.49
C LYS A 126 -21.64 -12.74 -19.33
N VAL A 127 -20.70 -12.85 -18.39
CA VAL A 127 -20.58 -11.94 -17.25
C VAL A 127 -20.38 -10.49 -17.72
N LEU A 128 -19.48 -10.26 -18.67
CA LEU A 128 -19.22 -8.92 -19.20
C LEU A 128 -20.45 -8.33 -19.90
N SER A 129 -21.17 -9.15 -20.68
CA SER A 129 -22.41 -8.75 -21.34
C SER A 129 -23.49 -8.37 -20.34
N ASP A 130 -23.63 -9.13 -19.25
CA ASP A 130 -24.62 -8.85 -18.20
C ASP A 130 -24.27 -7.60 -17.40
N ILE A 131 -22.99 -7.39 -17.07
CA ILE A 131 -22.52 -6.14 -16.46
C ILE A 131 -22.85 -4.97 -17.39
N ASN A 132 -22.46 -5.05 -18.67
CA ASN A 132 -22.62 -3.97 -19.63
C ASN A 132 -24.09 -3.60 -19.85
N ARG A 133 -24.97 -4.59 -20.01
CA ARG A 133 -26.40 -4.37 -20.30
C ARG A 133 -27.20 -3.91 -19.09
N ASN A 134 -26.93 -4.47 -17.90
CA ASN A 134 -27.83 -4.31 -16.75
C ASN A 134 -27.27 -3.43 -15.63
N LEU A 135 -25.94 -3.38 -15.49
CA LEU A 135 -25.27 -2.74 -14.35
C LEU A 135 -24.53 -1.48 -14.76
N PHE A 136 -23.96 -1.42 -15.96
CA PHE A 136 -23.15 -0.29 -16.39
C PHE A 136 -23.99 0.97 -16.65
N GLU A 137 -25.20 0.85 -17.21
CA GLU A 137 -26.11 2.00 -17.32
C GLU A 137 -26.53 2.53 -15.94
N LYS A 138 -26.82 1.63 -14.98
CA LYS A 138 -27.09 2.02 -13.58
C LYS A 138 -25.89 2.66 -12.91
N PHE A 139 -24.67 2.22 -13.25
CA PHE A 139 -23.46 2.86 -12.77
C PHE A 139 -23.35 4.30 -13.28
N LYS A 140 -23.61 4.56 -14.57
CA LYS A 140 -23.56 5.91 -15.15
C LYS A 140 -24.44 6.91 -14.40
N ASP A 141 -25.62 6.47 -13.97
CA ASP A 141 -26.58 7.28 -13.22
C ASP A 141 -26.30 7.36 -11.71
N SER A 142 -25.30 6.62 -11.21
CA SER A 142 -25.02 6.52 -9.77
C SER A 142 -24.16 7.68 -9.24
N GLU A 143 -24.21 7.89 -7.93
CA GLU A 143 -23.32 8.81 -7.22
C GLU A 143 -21.84 8.41 -7.41
N PHE A 144 -21.53 7.12 -7.50
CA PHE A 144 -20.17 6.61 -7.73
C PHE A 144 -19.59 7.08 -9.07
N CYS A 145 -20.38 7.07 -10.14
CA CYS A 145 -19.94 7.60 -11.44
C CYS A 145 -19.81 9.13 -11.40
N SER A 146 -20.71 9.83 -10.70
CA SER A 146 -20.60 11.28 -10.51
C SER A 146 -19.35 11.68 -9.73
N GLU A 147 -19.00 10.95 -8.66
CA GLU A 147 -17.76 11.14 -7.91
C GLU A 147 -16.52 10.77 -8.73
N MET A 148 -16.59 9.66 -9.47
CA MET A 148 -15.56 9.28 -10.43
C MET A 148 -15.33 10.40 -11.44
N LEU A 149 -16.36 10.91 -12.11
CA LEU A 149 -16.24 11.98 -13.10
C LEU A 149 -15.78 13.31 -12.50
N LYS A 150 -16.17 13.64 -11.26
CA LYS A 150 -15.66 14.83 -10.53
C LYS A 150 -14.17 14.71 -10.22
N SER A 151 -13.73 13.54 -9.75
CA SER A 151 -12.29 13.29 -9.54
C SER A 151 -11.54 13.31 -10.88
N THR A 152 -12.14 12.76 -11.95
CA THR A 152 -11.52 12.69 -13.28
C THR A 152 -11.50 14.04 -14.03
N ARG A 153 -12.49 14.94 -13.83
CA ARG A 153 -12.53 16.29 -14.45
C ARG A 153 -11.54 17.27 -13.81
N ASN A 154 -11.39 17.23 -12.49
CA ASN A 154 -10.34 17.99 -11.81
C ASN A 154 -8.95 17.50 -12.24
N ASP A 155 -8.86 16.20 -12.57
CA ASP A 155 -7.69 15.56 -13.13
C ASP A 155 -7.44 15.94 -14.61
N GLN A 156 -8.43 15.98 -15.52
CA GLN A 156 -8.20 16.22 -16.97
C GLN A 156 -7.52 17.56 -17.30
N LEU A 157 -7.84 18.64 -16.57
CA LEU A 157 -7.16 19.94 -16.70
C LEU A 157 -5.71 19.91 -16.16
N GLY A 158 -5.38 18.97 -15.27
CA GLY A 158 -4.00 18.71 -14.79
C GLY A 158 -3.26 17.62 -15.59
N ILE A 159 -3.96 16.62 -16.12
CA ILE A 159 -3.46 15.43 -16.84
C ILE A 159 -2.87 15.82 -18.20
N ILE A 160 -3.45 16.78 -18.92
CA ILE A 160 -2.89 17.20 -20.21
C ILE A 160 -1.46 17.76 -20.03
N GLY A 161 -1.21 18.53 -18.96
CA GLY A 161 0.14 18.98 -18.61
C GLY A 161 1.04 17.90 -17.99
N LYS A 162 0.46 17.02 -17.16
CA LYS A 162 1.16 15.92 -16.47
C LYS A 162 1.61 14.81 -17.42
N SER A 163 0.79 14.48 -18.42
CA SER A 163 1.06 13.40 -19.40
C SER A 163 2.21 13.74 -20.35
N GLU A 164 2.35 14.99 -20.81
CA GLU A 164 3.50 15.40 -21.63
C GLU A 164 4.81 15.40 -20.82
N ARG A 165 4.78 15.86 -19.57
CA ARG A 165 5.95 15.86 -18.68
C ARG A 165 6.34 14.46 -18.22
N GLU A 166 5.37 13.62 -17.88
CA GLU A 166 5.59 12.22 -17.56
C GLU A 166 6.14 11.45 -18.76
N LYS A 167 5.67 11.75 -19.98
CA LYS A 167 6.20 11.16 -21.21
C LYS A 167 7.67 11.57 -21.45
N LYS A 168 8.02 12.86 -21.33
CA LYS A 168 9.42 13.34 -21.40
C LYS A 168 10.31 12.74 -20.30
N TYR A 169 9.76 12.59 -19.09
CA TYR A 169 10.44 11.96 -17.96
C TYR A 169 10.76 10.47 -18.23
N ARG A 170 9.81 9.74 -18.83
CA ARG A 170 9.97 8.32 -19.22
C ARG A 170 10.90 8.15 -20.42
N GLU A 171 10.97 9.13 -21.32
CA GLU A 171 11.82 9.14 -22.53
C GLU A 171 13.30 9.50 -22.27
N GLY A 172 13.68 9.89 -21.04
CA GLY A 172 15.07 9.82 -20.57
C GLY A 172 15.84 11.15 -20.51
N GLU A 173 15.18 12.31 -20.40
CA GLU A 173 15.87 13.60 -20.27
C GLU A 173 16.64 13.81 -18.94
N ILE A 174 16.51 12.93 -17.94
CA ILE A 174 17.29 13.01 -16.70
C ILE A 174 18.42 11.99 -16.73
N SER A 175 19.64 12.49 -16.90
CA SER A 175 20.88 11.73 -16.78
C SER A 175 21.01 11.16 -15.36
N ILE A 176 20.88 9.84 -15.22
CA ILE A 176 21.08 9.11 -13.98
C ILE A 176 22.57 9.16 -13.61
N ASN A 177 22.97 10.07 -12.72
CA ASN A 177 24.34 10.13 -12.23
C ASN A 177 24.54 9.10 -11.09
N THR A 178 24.63 7.81 -11.43
CA THR A 178 24.93 6.75 -10.47
C THR A 178 26.41 6.39 -10.48
N LYS A 179 27.24 7.17 -9.78
CA LYS A 179 28.49 6.61 -9.28
C LYS A 179 28.14 5.53 -8.26
N ARG A 180 28.50 4.27 -8.56
CA ARG A 180 28.33 3.14 -7.63
C ARG A 180 29.30 3.31 -6.46
N ASP A 181 28.80 3.83 -5.36
CA ASP A 181 29.54 4.01 -4.10
C ASP A 181 29.28 2.87 -3.09
N GLY A 182 28.52 1.84 -3.48
CA GLY A 182 28.16 0.70 -2.63
C GLY A 182 27.00 0.96 -1.66
N THR A 183 26.43 2.18 -1.65
CA THR A 183 25.36 2.57 -0.70
C THR A 183 23.95 2.46 -1.28
N GLN A 184 23.84 2.28 -2.60
CA GLN A 184 22.57 2.11 -3.30
C GLN A 184 22.07 0.66 -3.21
N LEU A 185 20.87 0.44 -2.67
CA LEU A 185 20.31 -0.90 -2.50
C LEU A 185 19.60 -1.44 -3.75
N ASN A 186 19.05 -0.56 -4.61
CA ASN A 186 18.35 -0.94 -5.84
C ASN A 186 19.20 -0.71 -7.10
N PHE A 187 20.49 -1.04 -7.04
CA PHE A 187 21.50 -0.79 -8.10
C PHE A 187 21.33 -1.61 -9.38
N ARG A 188 20.41 -2.57 -9.40
CA ARG A 188 20.15 -3.44 -10.56
C ARG A 188 19.44 -2.63 -11.64
N GLN A 189 19.72 -2.92 -12.92
CA GLN A 189 19.09 -2.19 -14.02
C GLN A 189 17.64 -2.63 -14.21
N PHE A 190 16.72 -1.68 -14.29
CA PHE A 190 15.33 -1.93 -14.66
C PHE A 190 15.13 -1.70 -16.17
N ARG A 191 14.54 -2.68 -16.85
CA ARG A 191 14.21 -2.62 -18.29
C ARG A 191 12.70 -2.43 -18.45
N GLY A 192 12.31 -1.59 -19.40
CA GLY A 192 10.91 -1.27 -19.67
C GLY A 192 10.40 -0.03 -18.92
N ASN A 193 9.09 0.16 -19.03
CA ASN A 193 8.34 1.24 -18.38
C ASN A 193 7.94 0.82 -16.97
N SER A 194 8.07 1.75 -16.01
CA SER A 194 7.61 1.53 -14.65
C SER A 194 6.08 1.57 -14.59
N ARG A 195 5.51 0.82 -13.63
CA ARG A 195 4.12 1.02 -13.19
C ARG A 195 4.01 2.32 -12.38
N GLU A 196 2.78 2.69 -12.03
CA GLU A 196 2.54 3.85 -11.16
C GLU A 196 3.29 3.71 -9.82
N ALA A 197 3.86 4.83 -9.36
CA ALA A 197 4.77 4.86 -8.22
C ALA A 197 4.17 4.26 -6.93
N ASN A 198 2.92 4.60 -6.60
CA ASN A 198 2.22 4.04 -5.44
C ASN A 198 2.02 2.52 -5.57
N ILE A 199 1.68 2.01 -6.77
CA ILE A 199 1.55 0.57 -7.02
C ILE A 199 2.89 -0.14 -6.82
N VAL A 200 3.97 0.42 -7.35
CA VAL A 200 5.32 -0.16 -7.22
C VAL A 200 5.74 -0.25 -5.76
N VAL A 201 5.70 0.86 -5.02
CA VAL A 201 6.19 0.89 -3.64
C VAL A 201 5.32 0.04 -2.70
N SER A 202 3.99 0.07 -2.85
CA SER A 202 3.08 -0.75 -2.05
C SER A 202 3.28 -2.24 -2.35
N SER A 203 3.41 -2.62 -3.63
CA SER A 203 3.66 -4.02 -4.02
C SER A 203 4.99 -4.54 -3.47
N LEU A 204 6.05 -3.72 -3.50
CA LEU A 204 7.36 -4.06 -2.94
C LEU A 204 7.29 -4.21 -1.42
N LEU A 205 6.64 -3.27 -0.71
CA LEU A 205 6.50 -3.34 0.74
C LEU A 205 5.66 -4.54 1.17
N THR A 206 4.52 -4.81 0.52
CA THR A 206 3.72 -6.01 0.77
C THR A 206 4.55 -7.28 0.55
N THR A 207 5.29 -7.36 -0.56
CA THR A 207 6.15 -8.52 -0.85
C THR A 207 7.18 -8.74 0.26
N LEU A 208 7.80 -7.67 0.74
CA LEU A 208 8.81 -7.76 1.79
C LEU A 208 8.20 -8.15 3.15
N LEU A 209 7.03 -7.60 3.49
CA LEU A 209 6.32 -7.94 4.73
C LEU A 209 5.88 -9.41 4.75
N GLU A 210 5.32 -9.93 3.64
CA GLU A 210 4.96 -11.35 3.53
C GLU A 210 6.20 -12.25 3.60
N LEU A 211 7.31 -11.82 3.00
CA LEU A 211 8.58 -12.53 3.12
C LEU A 211 9.06 -12.56 4.58
N ILE A 212 9.05 -11.43 5.29
CA ILE A 212 9.40 -11.37 6.71
C ILE A 212 8.51 -12.31 7.53
N LYS A 213 7.20 -12.29 7.29
CA LYS A 213 6.20 -13.09 8.01
C LYS A 213 6.48 -14.59 7.96
N VAL A 214 6.90 -15.13 6.81
CA VAL A 214 7.22 -16.56 6.67
C VAL A 214 8.58 -16.95 7.27
N HIS A 215 9.40 -15.98 7.69
CA HIS A 215 10.70 -16.21 8.36
C HIS A 215 10.65 -15.85 9.86
N ILE A 216 9.45 -15.69 10.43
CA ILE A 216 9.28 -15.56 11.88
C ILE A 216 9.36 -16.95 12.52
N THR A 217 10.26 -17.10 13.48
CA THR A 217 10.48 -18.33 14.25
C THR A 217 9.34 -18.59 15.25
N SER A 218 9.29 -19.80 15.82
CA SER A 218 8.34 -20.16 16.88
C SER A 218 8.46 -19.27 18.13
N LYS A 219 9.63 -18.67 18.36
CA LYS A 219 9.87 -17.68 19.43
C LYS A 219 9.34 -16.28 19.09
N LYS A 220 8.67 -16.12 17.95
CA LYS A 220 8.18 -14.85 17.39
C LYS A 220 9.29 -13.89 17.01
N GLU A 221 10.50 -14.38 16.76
CA GLU A 221 11.64 -13.56 16.32
C GLU A 221 11.88 -13.74 14.82
N LEU A 222 12.29 -12.69 14.12
CA LEU A 222 12.65 -12.77 12.71
C LEU A 222 14.02 -13.43 12.57
N ASP A 223 14.10 -14.53 11.81
CA ASP A 223 15.38 -15.09 11.37
C ASP A 223 15.90 -14.28 10.17
N ILE A 224 16.72 -13.27 10.46
CA ILE A 224 17.25 -12.33 9.46
C ILE A 224 18.12 -13.06 8.43
N ASP A 225 18.96 -14.00 8.88
CA ASP A 225 19.92 -14.68 8.01
C ASP A 225 19.21 -15.63 7.03
N LEU A 226 18.21 -16.40 7.51
CA LEU A 226 17.38 -17.22 6.62
C LEU A 226 16.58 -16.36 5.64
N CYS A 227 15.99 -15.27 6.13
CA CYS A 227 15.21 -14.33 5.33
C CYS A 227 16.05 -13.71 4.20
N ALA A 228 17.20 -13.13 4.55
CA ALA A 228 18.12 -12.48 3.61
C ALA A 228 18.82 -13.48 2.67
N GLY A 229 19.04 -14.72 3.14
CA GLY A 229 19.60 -15.80 2.33
C GLY A 229 18.63 -16.37 1.29
N SER A 230 17.33 -16.14 1.44
CA SER A 230 16.28 -16.77 0.64
C SER A 230 16.27 -16.35 -0.84
N VAL A 231 15.85 -17.27 -1.72
CA VAL A 231 15.63 -16.98 -3.15
C VAL A 231 14.54 -15.92 -3.32
N SER A 232 13.51 -15.93 -2.47
CA SER A 232 12.44 -14.93 -2.48
C SER A 232 12.99 -13.54 -2.21
N PHE A 233 13.95 -13.40 -1.29
CA PHE A 233 14.55 -12.10 -0.97
C PHE A 233 15.40 -11.60 -2.12
N ARG A 234 16.20 -12.48 -2.75
CA ARG A 234 16.93 -12.15 -3.99
C ARG A 234 16.00 -11.69 -5.11
N LYS A 235 14.84 -12.34 -5.29
CA LYS A 235 13.83 -11.89 -6.27
C LYS A 235 13.23 -10.54 -5.91
N PHE A 236 12.96 -10.31 -4.63
CA PHE A 236 12.50 -9.02 -4.13
C PHE A 236 13.53 -7.91 -4.42
N THR A 237 14.82 -8.11 -4.12
CA THR A 237 15.85 -7.09 -4.37
C THR A 237 15.97 -6.74 -5.85
N LEU A 238 15.82 -7.70 -6.77
CA LEU A 238 15.76 -7.43 -8.21
C LEU A 238 14.57 -6.52 -8.56
N LYS A 239 13.38 -6.77 -7.99
CA LYS A 239 12.17 -5.96 -8.24
C LYS A 239 12.29 -4.51 -7.74
N THR A 240 13.10 -4.23 -6.72
CA THR A 240 13.32 -2.85 -6.24
C THR A 240 13.91 -1.92 -7.30
N SER A 241 14.52 -2.47 -8.36
CA SER A 241 15.06 -1.69 -9.46
C SER A 241 14.02 -0.85 -10.20
N GLU A 242 12.74 -1.24 -10.20
CA GLU A 242 11.65 -0.50 -10.85
C GLU A 242 11.47 0.91 -10.28
N LEU A 243 11.76 1.10 -8.98
CA LEU A 243 11.71 2.41 -8.33
C LEU A 243 12.58 3.46 -9.04
N GLN A 244 13.66 3.05 -9.70
CA GLN A 244 14.55 3.97 -10.42
C GLN A 244 13.85 4.77 -11.52
N LYS A 245 12.76 4.23 -12.08
CA LYS A 245 12.03 4.82 -13.20
C LYS A 245 10.60 5.24 -12.86
N VAL A 246 10.17 5.16 -11.60
CA VAL A 246 8.82 5.61 -11.25
C VAL A 246 8.70 7.12 -11.44
N TYR A 247 7.57 7.58 -11.97
CA TYR A 247 7.25 8.99 -12.03
C TYR A 247 6.71 9.45 -10.67
N ILE A 248 7.42 10.39 -10.03
CA ILE A 248 7.10 10.87 -8.69
C ILE A 248 6.75 12.37 -8.64
N SER A 249 6.87 13.06 -9.77
CA SER A 249 6.45 14.45 -9.88
C SER A 249 4.93 14.54 -9.98
N GLU A 250 4.38 15.70 -9.60
CA GLU A 250 2.96 16.01 -9.75
C GLU A 250 1.99 15.06 -9.02
N MET A 251 2.45 14.33 -8.01
CA MET A 251 1.59 13.58 -7.09
C MET A 251 0.67 14.51 -6.30
N GLU A 252 -0.56 14.08 -6.04
CA GLU A 252 -1.40 14.70 -5.03
C GLU A 252 -0.83 14.51 -3.62
N GLU A 253 -1.30 15.30 -2.65
CA GLU A 253 -0.77 15.25 -1.28
C GLU A 253 -0.88 13.86 -0.64
N ASN A 254 -2.04 13.21 -0.77
CA ASN A 254 -2.24 11.87 -0.21
C ASN A 254 -1.41 10.81 -0.96
N GLU A 255 -1.28 10.92 -2.28
CA GLU A 255 -0.43 10.04 -3.08
C GLU A 255 1.04 10.15 -2.68
N ARG A 256 1.53 11.38 -2.52
CA ARG A 256 2.89 11.69 -2.08
C ARG A 256 3.14 11.15 -0.68
N LEU A 257 2.23 11.41 0.25
CA LEU A 257 2.34 10.96 1.63
C LEU A 257 2.36 9.44 1.75
N SER A 258 1.45 8.74 1.06
CA SER A 258 1.44 7.27 1.02
C SER A 258 2.71 6.71 0.39
N PHE A 259 3.16 7.28 -0.73
CA PHE A 259 4.36 6.84 -1.43
C PHE A 259 5.59 6.92 -0.52
N PHE A 260 5.85 8.08 0.10
CA PHE A 260 7.05 8.29 0.91
C PHE A 260 7.02 7.56 2.26
N LEU A 261 5.85 7.38 2.88
CA LEU A 261 5.74 6.51 4.06
C LEU A 261 6.07 5.05 3.72
N ASN A 262 5.50 4.53 2.64
CA ASN A 262 5.79 3.18 2.16
C ASN A 262 7.27 3.03 1.78
N LEU A 263 7.85 4.03 1.11
CA LEU A 263 9.25 4.02 0.69
C LEU A 263 10.18 4.02 1.91
N TYR A 264 9.87 4.82 2.93
CA TYR A 264 10.63 4.87 4.18
C TYR A 264 10.64 3.50 4.86
N HIS A 265 9.47 2.86 5.03
CA HIS A 265 9.38 1.55 5.67
C HIS A 265 10.02 0.45 4.83
N LEU A 266 9.87 0.50 3.50
CA LEU A 266 10.51 -0.43 2.57
C LEU A 266 12.04 -0.35 2.66
N LEU A 267 12.59 0.86 2.67
CA LEU A 267 14.04 1.08 2.79
C LEU A 267 14.54 0.61 4.16
N LEU A 268 13.85 0.96 5.24
CA LEU A 268 14.20 0.57 6.61
C LEU A 268 14.25 -0.96 6.77
N LEU A 269 13.23 -1.66 6.29
CA LEU A 269 13.17 -3.13 6.34
C LEU A 269 14.26 -3.77 5.47
N HIS A 270 14.47 -3.29 4.25
CA HIS A 270 15.50 -3.83 3.36
C HIS A 270 16.90 -3.64 3.98
N MET A 271 17.20 -2.47 4.53
CA MET A 271 18.46 -2.22 5.25
C MET A 271 18.63 -3.14 6.46
N THR A 272 17.56 -3.37 7.22
CA THR A 272 17.59 -4.23 8.41
C THR A 272 17.86 -5.68 8.05
N LEU A 273 17.31 -6.17 6.94
CA LEU A 273 17.57 -7.52 6.45
C LEU A 273 19.00 -7.71 5.94
N LEU A 274 19.63 -6.65 5.39
CA LEU A 274 21.00 -6.73 4.89
C LEU A 274 22.06 -6.53 5.97
N HIS A 275 21.80 -5.67 6.95
CA HIS A 275 22.81 -5.17 7.88
C HIS A 275 22.46 -5.36 9.36
N GLY A 276 21.27 -5.88 9.65
CA GLY A 276 20.76 -5.95 11.02
C GLY A 276 20.48 -4.55 11.62
N PRO A 277 20.33 -4.48 12.95
CA PRO A 277 20.10 -3.22 13.64
C PRO A 277 21.31 -2.27 13.56
N PRO A 278 21.10 -0.95 13.56
CA PRO A 278 22.18 0.03 13.43
C PRO A 278 23.16 -0.01 14.61
N ARG A 279 24.44 -0.28 14.33
CA ARG A 279 25.54 -0.01 15.30
C ARG A 279 25.73 1.50 15.51
N ASN A 280 25.63 2.27 14.42
CA ASN A 280 25.66 3.73 14.44
C ASN A 280 24.41 4.27 13.74
N LYS A 281 23.46 4.80 14.53
CA LYS A 281 22.18 5.32 14.01
C LYS A 281 22.37 6.45 12.99
N GLN A 282 23.33 7.34 13.19
CA GLN A 282 23.51 8.49 12.30
C GLN A 282 23.93 8.05 10.90
N VAL A 283 24.94 7.17 10.81
CA VAL A 283 25.40 6.62 9.52
C VAL A 283 24.30 5.80 8.86
N TYR A 284 23.64 4.94 9.64
CA TYR A 284 22.59 4.08 9.12
C TYR A 284 21.48 4.86 8.40
N TYR A 285 21.03 5.97 8.98
CA TYR A 285 19.92 6.75 8.42
C TYR A 285 20.31 7.72 7.29
N THR A 286 21.62 7.97 7.08
CA THR A 286 22.12 8.96 6.10
C THR A 286 22.96 8.37 4.96
N THR A 287 23.29 7.08 5.00
CA THR A 287 24.18 6.46 4.01
C THR A 287 23.44 5.61 2.99
N LEU A 288 22.69 4.59 3.44
CA LEU A 288 22.02 3.68 2.51
C LEU A 288 20.80 4.34 1.88
N LYS A 289 20.62 4.11 0.57
CA LYS A 289 19.65 4.82 -0.24
C LYS A 289 19.00 3.97 -1.30
N TYR A 290 17.81 4.40 -1.71
CA TYR A 290 17.24 4.03 -3.00
C TYR A 290 17.41 5.14 -4.01
N ILE A 291 17.53 4.74 -5.28
CA ILE A 291 17.26 5.62 -6.41
C ILE A 291 15.78 5.50 -6.74
N VAL A 292 15.08 6.62 -6.69
CA VAL A 292 13.65 6.72 -7.00
C VAL A 292 13.47 7.82 -8.02
N GLY A 293 12.97 7.45 -9.20
CA GLY A 293 12.78 8.42 -10.26
C GLY A 293 14.06 9.21 -10.61
N GLY A 294 15.20 8.50 -10.69
CA GLY A 294 16.52 9.10 -10.92
C GLY A 294 17.15 9.85 -9.72
N LEU A 295 16.43 10.07 -8.62
CA LEU A 295 16.92 10.82 -7.45
C LEU A 295 17.26 9.91 -6.27
N GLN A 296 18.21 10.33 -5.42
CA GLN A 296 18.66 9.57 -4.25
C GLN A 296 17.82 9.88 -3.01
N PHE A 297 17.40 8.84 -2.28
CA PHE A 297 16.65 9.00 -1.03
C PHE A 297 17.19 8.06 0.06
N THR A 298 17.72 8.65 1.13
CA THR A 298 18.04 8.00 2.41
C THR A 298 16.83 8.05 3.35
N LEU A 299 16.89 7.34 4.49
CA LEU A 299 15.84 7.42 5.51
C LEU A 299 15.67 8.85 6.05
N ASP A 300 16.76 9.57 6.29
CA ASP A 300 16.72 10.96 6.76
C ASP A 300 16.19 11.92 5.69
N ASP A 301 16.52 11.69 4.41
CA ASP A 301 15.96 12.48 3.30
C ASP A 301 14.44 12.35 3.24
N ILE A 302 13.93 11.12 3.37
CA ILE A 302 12.48 10.89 3.38
C ILE A 302 11.86 11.46 4.65
N ARG A 303 12.44 11.20 5.82
CA ARG A 303 11.87 11.63 7.10
C ARG A 303 11.88 13.14 7.28
N TYR A 304 13.04 13.78 7.14
CA TYR A 304 13.21 15.20 7.46
C TYR A 304 12.99 16.09 6.25
N GLY A 305 13.53 15.68 5.10
CA GLY A 305 13.40 16.41 3.85
C GLY A 305 11.97 16.40 3.35
N ILE A 306 11.35 15.22 3.23
CA ILE A 306 10.02 15.08 2.63
C ILE A 306 8.89 15.17 3.66
N LEU A 307 8.83 14.24 4.60
CA LEU A 307 7.67 14.05 5.49
C LEU A 307 7.56 15.10 6.61
N LYS A 308 8.67 15.73 7.01
CA LYS A 308 8.69 16.80 8.02
C LYS A 308 8.77 18.20 7.42
N ASN A 309 8.21 18.41 6.22
CA ASN A 309 8.16 19.72 5.57
C ASN A 309 9.56 20.38 5.49
N ASN A 310 10.54 19.61 5.01
CA ASN A 310 11.92 20.03 4.88
C ASN A 310 12.57 20.56 6.17
N SER A 311 12.31 19.97 7.34
CA SER A 311 12.75 20.50 8.64
C SER A 311 13.55 19.51 9.48
N LYS A 312 14.76 19.94 9.91
CA LYS A 312 15.59 19.23 10.90
C LYS A 312 16.26 20.23 11.84
N LYS A 313 16.01 20.11 13.15
CA LYS A 313 16.62 20.97 14.20
C LYS A 313 16.52 22.48 13.89
N SER A 314 15.32 22.93 13.52
CA SER A 314 15.00 24.34 13.19
C SER A 314 15.72 24.92 11.97
N LYS A 315 16.26 24.07 11.08
CA LYS A 315 16.82 24.46 9.79
C LYS A 315 16.18 23.66 8.66
N ASN A 316 16.24 24.22 7.46
CA ASN A 316 15.89 23.49 6.24
C ASN A 316 16.83 22.31 6.06
N TYR A 317 16.28 21.13 5.79
CA TYR A 317 17.07 19.91 5.65
C TYR A 317 17.76 19.85 4.27
N PHE A 318 16.99 20.01 3.20
CA PHE A 318 17.45 20.22 1.83
C PHE A 318 17.73 21.70 1.58
N SER A 319 18.81 21.96 0.83
CA SER A 319 19.14 23.29 0.31
C SER A 319 18.17 23.69 -0.81
N ASN A 320 17.99 25.00 -1.05
CA ASN A 320 17.06 25.53 -2.07
C ASN A 320 17.30 25.01 -3.50
N ASN A 321 18.50 24.51 -3.81
CA ASN A 321 18.85 23.96 -5.12
C ASN A 321 18.70 22.43 -5.20
N ASP A 322 18.25 21.78 -4.12
CA ASP A 322 18.02 20.35 -4.10
C ASP A 322 16.75 20.03 -4.90
N PRO A 323 16.84 19.20 -5.96
CA PRO A 323 15.68 18.88 -6.79
C PRO A 323 14.57 18.17 -5.99
N ARG A 324 14.89 17.56 -4.85
CA ARG A 324 13.91 16.84 -4.02
C ARG A 324 12.96 17.75 -3.25
N ILE A 325 13.19 19.08 -3.26
CA ILE A 325 12.27 20.04 -2.66
C ILE A 325 10.87 19.98 -3.29
N GLU A 326 10.75 19.62 -4.57
CA GLU A 326 9.44 19.54 -5.23
C GLU A 326 8.51 18.46 -4.64
N PHE A 327 9.07 17.50 -3.90
CA PHE A 327 8.32 16.40 -3.29
C PHE A 327 8.01 16.62 -1.81
N VAL A 328 8.34 17.77 -1.23
CA VAL A 328 8.09 18.04 0.19
C VAL A 328 6.59 18.03 0.48
N THR A 329 6.18 17.29 1.51
CA THR A 329 4.78 17.23 1.96
C THR A 329 4.50 18.29 3.01
N LYS A 330 3.23 18.71 3.12
CA LYS A 330 2.78 19.49 4.28
C LYS A 330 2.97 18.66 5.55
N PHE A 331 3.46 19.30 6.60
CA PHE A 331 3.70 18.57 7.85
C PHE A 331 2.39 18.05 8.44
N ASN A 332 2.31 16.74 8.64
CA ASN A 332 1.19 16.07 9.30
C ASN A 332 1.70 15.38 10.57
N PRO A 333 1.43 15.91 11.78
CA PRO A 333 1.91 15.32 13.03
C PRO A 333 1.48 13.85 13.22
N ARG A 334 0.41 13.40 12.57
CA ARG A 334 -0.07 12.02 12.68
C ARG A 334 0.92 10.99 12.10
N ILE A 335 1.86 11.42 11.26
CA ILE A 335 2.96 10.59 10.76
C ILE A 335 3.74 9.97 11.92
N GLN A 336 3.90 10.69 13.04
CA GLN A 336 4.68 10.23 14.18
C GLN A 336 4.07 9.02 14.89
N PHE A 337 2.77 8.76 14.71
CA PHE A 337 2.11 7.56 15.24
C PHE A 337 2.31 6.31 14.37
N VAL A 338 2.78 6.45 13.14
CA VAL A 338 2.90 5.33 12.19
C VAL A 338 4.30 5.10 11.66
N ILE A 339 5.19 6.10 11.76
CA ILE A 339 6.60 5.91 11.39
C ILE A 339 7.26 4.96 12.38
N SER A 340 8.01 3.98 11.89
CA SER A 340 8.67 2.97 12.72
C SER A 340 10.18 3.16 12.67
N ASP A 341 10.86 2.85 13.77
CA ASP A 341 12.33 2.70 13.84
C ASP A 341 12.73 1.26 14.17
N LEU A 342 11.77 0.33 14.11
CA LEU A 342 11.89 -1.07 14.51
C LEU A 342 12.30 -1.29 15.98
N SER A 343 12.18 -0.27 16.83
CA SER A 343 12.30 -0.45 18.28
C SER A 343 11.10 -1.21 18.85
N SER A 344 11.27 -1.80 20.03
CA SER A 344 10.21 -2.52 20.73
C SER A 344 9.00 -1.65 21.11
N SER A 345 9.17 -0.33 21.15
CA SER A 345 8.10 0.64 21.39
C SER A 345 7.44 1.17 20.12
N SER A 346 8.03 0.92 18.94
CA SER A 346 7.57 1.50 17.68
C SER A 346 6.25 0.91 17.19
N PRO A 347 5.45 1.67 16.43
CA PRO A 347 4.23 1.15 15.82
C PRO A 347 4.55 0.06 14.78
N PRO A 348 3.61 -0.87 14.54
CA PRO A 348 3.74 -1.87 13.50
C PRO A 348 3.82 -1.22 12.12
N ILE A 349 4.63 -1.79 11.22
CA ILE A 349 4.68 -1.35 9.82
C ILE A 349 3.45 -1.88 9.08
N GLN A 350 2.82 -1.00 8.31
CA GLN A 350 1.69 -1.30 7.44
C GLN A 350 1.89 -0.66 6.07
N VAL A 351 1.10 -1.10 5.08
CA VAL A 351 1.10 -0.52 3.74
C VAL A 351 0.07 0.60 3.68
N PHE A 352 0.49 1.77 3.24
CA PHE A 352 -0.33 2.96 3.09
C PHE A 352 -0.94 3.06 1.70
N ASN A 353 -2.22 3.45 1.61
CA ASN A 353 -2.91 3.67 0.34
C ASN A 353 -3.39 5.13 0.25
N PRO A 354 -3.23 5.81 -0.91
CA PRO A 354 -3.66 7.21 -1.08
C PRO A 354 -5.12 7.47 -0.69
N THR A 355 -6.04 6.54 -0.97
CA THR A 355 -7.48 6.74 -0.70
C THR A 355 -7.82 6.58 0.79
N THR A 356 -7.02 5.84 1.56
CA THR A 356 -7.30 5.55 2.97
C THR A 356 -6.27 6.13 3.95
N ILE A 357 -5.22 6.81 3.47
CA ILE A 357 -4.10 7.28 4.30
C ILE A 357 -4.53 8.09 5.52
N ASN A 358 -5.50 8.98 5.37
CA ASN A 358 -6.00 9.79 6.49
C ASN A 358 -6.68 8.95 7.57
N LYS A 359 -7.40 7.89 7.17
CA LYS A 359 -8.00 6.91 8.09
C LYS A 359 -6.91 6.07 8.76
N GLN A 360 -5.90 5.61 8.00
CA GLN A 360 -4.78 4.83 8.52
C GLN A 360 -3.93 5.61 9.54
N LEU A 361 -3.66 6.90 9.28
CA LEU A 361 -2.96 7.79 10.20
C LEU A 361 -3.75 8.03 11.49
N LYS A 362 -5.06 8.26 11.37
CA LYS A 362 -5.95 8.40 12.53
C LYS A 362 -5.99 7.10 13.34
N GLN A 363 -6.05 5.95 12.68
CA GLN A 363 -6.06 4.65 13.34
C GLN A 363 -4.74 4.38 14.07
N GLY A 364 -3.59 4.69 13.46
CA GLY A 364 -2.30 4.57 14.14
C GLY A 364 -2.20 5.43 15.39
N ALA A 365 -2.76 6.64 15.35
CA ALA A 365 -2.84 7.50 16.53
C ALA A 365 -3.73 6.91 17.63
N LEU A 366 -4.91 6.40 17.27
CA LEU A 366 -5.80 5.70 18.21
C LEU A 366 -5.14 4.47 18.82
N ASP A 367 -4.50 3.63 17.99
CA ASP A 367 -3.86 2.39 18.43
C ASP A 367 -2.72 2.65 19.40
N LEU A 368 -1.90 3.67 19.15
CA LEU A 368 -0.77 4.01 20.01
C LEU A 368 -1.27 4.69 21.30
N CYS A 369 -2.24 5.60 21.21
CA CYS A 369 -2.80 6.30 22.37
C CYS A 369 -3.79 5.48 23.20
N ALA A 370 -4.20 4.29 22.75
CA ALA A 370 -5.11 3.41 23.49
C ALA A 370 -4.59 3.00 24.87
N GLU A 371 -3.27 3.03 25.06
CA GLU A 371 -2.59 2.66 26.31
C GLU A 371 -2.21 3.90 27.14
N ALA A 372 -2.73 5.08 26.81
CA ALA A 372 -2.50 6.28 27.59
C ALA A 372 -3.19 6.19 28.95
N GLU A 373 -2.41 6.33 30.02
CA GLU A 373 -2.90 6.28 31.40
C GLU A 373 -2.76 7.64 32.08
N PHE A 374 -3.68 7.96 32.99
CA PHE A 374 -3.71 9.24 33.68
C PHE A 374 -3.88 9.03 35.19
N HIS A 375 -2.82 9.30 35.95
CA HIS A 375 -2.74 8.97 37.37
C HIS A 375 -2.50 10.22 38.22
N PRO A 376 -3.16 10.35 39.39
CA PRO A 376 -2.83 11.42 40.35
C PRO A 376 -1.45 11.18 40.97
N ILE A 377 -0.70 12.26 41.21
CA ILE A 377 0.53 12.23 42.01
C ILE A 377 0.18 12.61 43.45
N SER A 378 0.45 11.70 44.39
CA SER A 378 0.33 11.98 45.82
C SER A 378 1.37 13.02 46.25
N GLY A 379 0.94 14.13 46.86
CA GLY A 379 1.84 15.16 47.36
C GLY A 379 1.13 16.18 48.26
N ARG A 380 1.90 16.87 49.11
CA ARG A 380 1.39 17.86 50.10
C ARG A 380 1.08 19.26 49.50
N SER A 381 1.01 19.39 48.18
CA SER A 381 0.78 20.69 47.52
C SER A 381 -0.72 21.03 47.48
N SER A 382 -1.06 22.32 47.57
CA SER A 382 -2.43 22.82 47.42
C SER A 382 -3.00 22.59 46.01
N LYS A 383 -2.14 22.45 44.98
CA LYS A 383 -2.56 22.07 43.62
C LYS A 383 -2.33 20.59 43.38
N LYS A 384 -3.40 19.87 43.01
CA LYS A 384 -3.31 18.48 42.57
C LYS A 384 -2.43 18.37 41.32
N ARG A 385 -1.55 17.38 41.31
CA ARG A 385 -0.67 17.04 40.19
C ARG A 385 -1.06 15.69 39.62
N PHE A 386 -0.88 15.51 38.32
CA PHE A 386 -1.17 14.27 37.61
C PHE A 386 -0.02 13.92 36.67
N GLN A 387 0.12 12.62 36.38
CA GLN A 387 0.99 12.12 35.32
C GLN A 387 0.14 11.59 34.17
N LEU A 388 0.45 12.04 32.96
CA LEU A 388 -0.07 11.49 31.72
C LEU A 388 1.00 10.58 31.10
N PHE A 389 0.75 9.29 31.15
CA PHE A 389 1.63 8.27 30.61
C PHE A 389 1.35 8.08 29.12
N LEU A 390 2.39 8.27 28.30
CA LEU A 390 2.34 8.12 26.85
C LEU A 390 3.32 7.03 26.38
N PRO A 391 3.05 6.43 25.20
CA PRO A 391 3.93 5.45 24.59
C PRO A 391 5.33 6.00 24.34
N LYS A 392 6.36 5.25 24.76
CA LYS A 392 7.78 5.64 24.62
C LYS A 392 8.20 6.04 23.21
N HIS A 393 7.57 5.49 22.18
CA HIS A 393 7.82 5.87 20.78
C HIS A 393 7.63 7.35 20.50
N LEU A 394 6.73 8.02 21.23
CA LEU A 394 6.44 9.45 21.03
C LEU A 394 7.50 10.38 21.64
N THR A 395 8.40 9.86 22.48
CA THR A 395 9.44 10.66 23.17
C THR A 395 10.23 11.59 22.23
N PRO A 396 10.84 11.12 21.12
CA PRO A 396 11.59 11.99 20.22
C PRO A 396 10.71 12.95 19.40
N TYR A 397 9.39 12.74 19.39
CA TYR A 397 8.44 13.47 18.54
C TYR A 397 7.51 14.38 19.33
N ILE A 398 7.65 14.50 20.65
CA ILE A 398 6.64 15.19 21.47
C ILE A 398 6.40 16.65 21.05
N LYS A 399 7.46 17.34 20.60
CA LYS A 399 7.41 18.73 20.11
C LYS A 399 6.69 18.87 18.77
N ASP A 400 6.47 17.78 18.06
CA ASP A 400 5.72 17.77 16.79
C ASP A 400 4.21 17.95 17.01
N PHE A 401 3.73 17.77 18.24
CA PHE A 401 2.30 17.87 18.59
C PHE A 401 1.90 19.22 19.20
N GLY A 402 2.86 20.07 19.55
CA GLY A 402 2.61 21.37 20.14
C GLY A 402 3.85 22.01 20.76
N GLU A 403 3.78 23.32 20.96
CA GLU A 403 4.89 24.14 21.48
C GLU A 403 5.11 23.98 22.99
N ASN A 404 4.10 23.51 23.72
CA ASN A 404 4.11 23.30 25.16
C ASN A 404 3.16 22.15 25.55
N ASP A 405 3.31 21.65 26.78
CA ASP A 405 2.55 20.49 27.29
C ASP A 405 1.04 20.65 27.14
N HIS A 406 0.50 21.87 27.31
CA HIS A 406 -0.94 22.12 27.15
C HIS A 406 -1.41 21.86 25.71
N ARG A 407 -0.71 22.43 24.71
CA ARG A 407 -1.02 22.22 23.29
C ARG A 407 -0.80 20.78 22.84
N ILE A 408 0.22 20.12 23.38
CA ILE A 408 0.48 18.70 23.14
C ILE A 408 -0.69 17.86 23.65
N ILE A 409 -1.13 18.08 24.89
CA ILE A 409 -2.26 17.36 25.48
C ILE A 409 -3.54 17.64 24.67
N GLU A 410 -3.81 18.89 24.31
CA GLU A 410 -4.96 19.29 23.50
C GLU A 410 -5.02 18.54 22.16
N PHE A 411 -3.88 18.43 21.47
CA PHE A 411 -3.77 17.65 20.22
C PHE A 411 -4.07 16.16 20.45
N LEU A 412 -3.55 15.58 21.53
CA LEU A 412 -3.65 14.14 21.82
C LEU A 412 -5.01 13.71 22.37
N LEU A 413 -5.78 14.60 23.00
CA LEU A 413 -7.08 14.31 23.61
C LEU A 413 -8.07 13.62 22.66
N GLN A 414 -7.97 13.87 21.36
CA GLN A 414 -8.85 13.25 20.36
C GLN A 414 -8.57 11.75 20.13
N TYR A 415 -7.41 11.25 20.58
CA TYR A 415 -6.98 9.87 20.38
C TYR A 415 -6.99 9.03 21.68
N PHE A 416 -7.23 9.65 22.83
CA PHE A 416 -7.28 8.93 24.11
C PHE A 416 -8.57 8.11 24.28
N PRO A 417 -8.52 7.00 25.06
CA PRO A 417 -9.70 6.32 25.56
C PRO A 417 -10.67 7.28 26.23
N LYS A 418 -11.97 6.97 26.19
CA LYS A 418 -13.04 7.87 26.68
C LYS A 418 -12.84 8.25 28.14
N GLU A 419 -12.41 7.30 28.97
CA GLU A 419 -12.15 7.44 30.40
C GLU A 419 -10.96 8.37 30.64
N THR A 420 -9.81 8.08 30.01
CA THR A 420 -8.59 8.89 30.08
C THR A 420 -8.86 10.31 29.60
N LYS A 421 -9.54 10.47 28.45
CA LYS A 421 -9.91 11.76 27.88
C LYS A 421 -10.75 12.59 28.86
N SER A 422 -11.76 11.98 29.48
CA SER A 422 -12.65 12.65 30.43
C SER A 422 -11.89 13.10 31.68
N ALA A 423 -11.00 12.25 32.21
CA ALA A 423 -10.19 12.56 33.38
C ALA A 423 -9.18 13.70 33.11
N VAL A 424 -8.52 13.67 31.95
CA VAL A 424 -7.59 14.74 31.53
C VAL A 424 -8.35 16.05 31.34
N LEU A 425 -9.49 16.05 30.64
CA LEU A 425 -10.34 17.24 30.45
C LEU A 425 -10.80 17.84 31.78
N PHE A 426 -11.18 17.01 32.75
CA PHE A 426 -11.52 17.48 34.10
C PHE A 426 -10.35 18.18 34.77
N SER A 427 -9.15 17.58 34.72
CA SER A 427 -7.95 18.15 35.31
C SER A 427 -7.50 19.46 34.64
N LEU A 428 -7.63 19.57 33.32
CA LEU A 428 -7.39 20.81 32.59
C LEU A 428 -8.37 21.92 33.02
N LYS A 429 -9.67 21.63 33.12
CA LYS A 429 -10.68 22.60 33.60
C LYS A 429 -10.43 23.09 35.02
N LYS A 430 -9.84 22.25 35.88
CA LYS A 430 -9.47 22.61 37.25
C LYS A 430 -8.08 23.25 37.37
N ASN A 431 -7.41 23.50 36.24
CA ASN A 431 -6.07 24.07 36.18
C ASN A 431 -5.04 23.29 37.03
N HIS A 432 -5.21 21.95 37.06
CA HIS A 432 -4.25 21.05 37.68
C HIS A 432 -2.98 20.94 36.83
N LYS A 433 -1.83 20.71 37.48
CA LYS A 433 -0.58 20.50 36.76
C LYS A 433 -0.51 19.04 36.26
N ILE A 434 -0.22 18.86 34.98
CA ILE A 434 -0.08 17.55 34.32
C ILE A 434 1.36 17.42 33.83
N ASP A 435 2.06 16.39 34.26
CA ASP A 435 3.40 16.04 33.80
C ASP A 435 3.30 14.91 32.76
N ILE A 436 3.84 15.11 31.56
CA ILE A 436 3.89 14.06 30.52
C ILE A 436 5.05 13.10 30.83
N VAL A 437 4.76 11.81 30.90
CA VAL A 437 5.74 10.75 31.19
C VAL A 437 5.70 9.70 30.09
N PHE A 438 6.86 9.18 29.68
CA PHE A 438 6.96 8.15 28.65
C PHE A 438 7.36 6.81 29.26
N HIS A 439 6.66 5.74 28.88
CA HIS A 439 6.98 4.39 29.34
C HIS A 439 6.96 3.37 28.20
N SER A 440 7.83 2.37 28.32
CA SER A 440 7.73 1.19 27.47
C SER A 440 6.46 0.46 27.87
N VAL A 441 5.53 0.30 26.94
CA VAL A 441 4.38 -0.57 27.11
C VAL A 441 4.89 -2.00 27.32
N SER A 442 4.32 -2.72 28.27
CA SER A 442 4.67 -4.11 28.57
C SER A 442 4.57 -4.98 27.31
N GLN A 443 5.67 -5.70 27.04
CA GLN A 443 6.14 -6.26 25.77
C GLN A 443 5.23 -7.32 25.09
N LEU A 444 4.10 -7.71 25.67
CA LEU A 444 3.36 -8.90 25.24
C LEU A 444 2.31 -8.67 24.13
N LYS A 445 1.98 -7.42 23.77
CA LYS A 445 0.88 -7.13 22.82
C LYS A 445 1.31 -6.82 21.38
N ASN A 446 2.50 -6.27 21.13
CA ASN A 446 2.80 -5.66 19.82
C ASN A 446 3.42 -6.57 18.75
N MET A 447 4.21 -7.60 19.12
CA MET A 447 4.63 -8.60 18.11
C MET A 447 3.47 -9.51 17.66
N VAL A 448 2.40 -9.59 18.46
CA VAL A 448 1.18 -10.34 18.12
C VAL A 448 0.19 -9.48 17.32
N LYS A 449 0.20 -8.15 17.46
CA LYS A 449 -0.70 -7.24 16.72
C LYS A 449 -0.33 -7.06 15.24
N ILE A 450 0.94 -7.20 14.87
CA ILE A 450 1.39 -7.23 13.46
C ILE A 450 0.66 -8.34 12.66
N LEU A 451 0.19 -9.40 13.33
CA LEU A 451 -0.47 -10.55 12.68
C LEU A 451 -1.96 -10.68 13.00
N LYS A 452 -2.52 -9.95 13.98
CA LYS A 452 -3.96 -10.01 14.32
C LYS A 452 -4.83 -8.98 13.60
N ASN A 453 -4.29 -7.80 13.25
CA ASN A 453 -5.09 -6.79 12.55
C ASN A 453 -5.27 -7.09 11.03
N GLN A 454 -4.54 -8.07 10.48
CA GLN A 454 -4.82 -8.58 9.13
C GLN A 454 -5.88 -9.69 9.12
N THR A 455 -6.05 -10.43 10.22
CA THR A 455 -7.08 -11.48 10.32
C THR A 455 -8.44 -10.95 10.79
N GLN A 456 -8.51 -9.84 11.53
CA GLN A 456 -9.79 -9.28 11.97
C GLN A 456 -10.59 -8.51 10.90
N ILE A 457 -9.97 -8.18 9.75
CA ILE A 457 -10.71 -7.62 8.60
C ILE A 457 -11.32 -8.74 7.74
N GLU A 458 -10.81 -9.98 7.83
CA GLU A 458 -11.37 -11.13 7.10
C GLU A 458 -12.47 -11.86 7.89
N HIS A 459 -12.52 -11.72 9.21
CA HIS A 459 -13.50 -12.43 10.05
C HIS A 459 -14.79 -11.67 10.38
N SER A 460 -14.97 -10.42 9.94
CA SER A 460 -16.25 -9.68 10.10
C SER A 460 -17.22 -9.82 8.92
N LYS A 461 -16.93 -10.72 7.97
CA LYS A 461 -17.85 -11.06 6.85
C LYS A 461 -18.55 -12.41 6.98
N PHE A 462 -18.43 -13.08 8.13
CA PHE A 462 -19.22 -14.26 8.44
C PHE A 462 -19.71 -14.19 9.87
N PHE A 463 -20.75 -13.41 10.11
CA PHE A 463 -21.84 -13.67 11.06
C PHE A 463 -23.03 -12.79 10.70
#